data_AF-A0A949J9A6-F1
#
_entry.id   AF-A0A949J9A6-F1
#
_cell.length_a   1.000
_cell.length_b   1.000
_cell.length_c   1.000
_cell.angle_alpha   90.00
_cell.angle_beta   90.00
_cell.angle_gamma   90.00
#
_symmetry.space_group_name_H-M   'P 1'
#
loop_
_entity.id
_entity.type
_entity.pdbx_description
1 polymer ?
#
loop_
_entity_poly.entity_id
_entity_poly.type
_entity_poly.pdbx_seq_one_letter_code
_entity_poly.pdbx_strand_id
1 'polypeptide(L)'
;MKKAQVDLNHLYRSLGENIRAEFYPYSSIKHTIRKRDGNIFMRISDLFGEAPNEVLFAIGRILLAKLNKKRISKTDRKIYDEFLGS
;
A
#
# COMPACT_ATOMS: atom_id res chain seq x y z
N MET A 1 15.89 -17.92 -9.68
CA MET A 1 14.83 -17.32 -10.51
C MET A 1 14.24 -16.16 -9.71
N LYS A 2 14.42 -14.89 -10.12
CA LYS A 2 13.78 -13.76 -9.43
C LYS A 2 12.28 -13.83 -9.70
N LYS A 3 11.46 -14.11 -8.68
CA LYS A 3 10.00 -14.06 -8.82
C LYS A 3 9.59 -12.64 -9.20
N ALA A 4 8.62 -12.51 -10.09
CA ALA A 4 8.09 -11.21 -10.49
C ALA A 4 7.39 -10.56 -9.29
N GLN A 5 7.88 -9.40 -8.87
CA GLN A 5 7.25 -8.59 -7.84
C GLN A 5 5.90 -8.07 -8.34
N VAL A 6 4.92 -7.93 -7.45
CA VAL A 6 3.58 -7.42 -7.79
C VAL A 6 3.69 -6.02 -8.38
N ASP A 7 3.03 -5.77 -9.53
CA ASP A 7 2.87 -4.42 -10.05
C ASP A 7 1.83 -3.65 -9.21
N LEU A 8 2.30 -2.82 -8.29
CA LEU A 8 1.46 -1.99 -7.42
C LEU A 8 0.60 -1.00 -8.20
N ASN A 9 1.06 -0.52 -9.36
CA ASN A 9 0.28 0.42 -10.16
C ASN A 9 -0.93 -0.31 -10.76
N HIS A 10 -0.75 -1.54 -11.24
CA HIS A 10 -1.87 -2.37 -11.69
C HIS A 10 -2.82 -2.70 -10.55
N LEU A 11 -2.28 -3.12 -9.40
CA LEU A 11 -3.06 -3.49 -8.23
C LEU A 11 -3.98 -2.36 -7.75
N TYR A 12 -3.46 -1.12 -7.69
CA TYR A 12 -4.19 0.01 -7.15
C TYR A 12 -5.08 0.76 -8.13
N ARG A 13 -5.20 0.31 -9.40
CA ARG A 13 -6.15 0.90 -10.37
C ARG A 13 -7.58 0.93 -9.84
N SER A 14 -7.98 -0.10 -9.09
CA SER A 14 -9.32 -0.19 -8.51
C SER A 14 -9.56 0.75 -7.32
N LEU A 15 -8.50 1.36 -6.77
CA LEU A 15 -8.59 2.25 -5.61
C LEU A 15 -8.77 3.72 -6.00
N GLY A 16 -8.48 4.08 -7.26
CA GLY A 16 -8.73 5.41 -7.79
C GLY A 16 -7.82 5.81 -8.95
N GLU A 17 -8.20 6.90 -9.60
CA GLU A 17 -7.44 7.50 -10.71
C GLU A 17 -6.17 8.21 -10.21
N ASN A 18 -5.15 8.27 -11.07
CA ASN A 18 -3.88 8.97 -10.81
C ASN A 18 -3.07 8.47 -9.58
N ILE A 19 -3.24 7.19 -9.21
CA ILE A 19 -2.39 6.54 -8.21
C ILE A 19 -1.11 6.06 -8.88
N ARG A 20 0.04 6.44 -8.31
CA ARG A 20 1.36 5.92 -8.62
C ARG A 20 1.93 5.27 -7.38
N ALA A 21 2.25 3.99 -7.47
CA ALA A 21 2.76 3.21 -6.36
C ALA A 21 4.07 2.51 -6.70
N GLU A 22 4.97 2.51 -5.73
CA GLU A 22 6.27 1.87 -5.84
C GLU A 22 6.65 1.19 -4.53
N PHE A 23 7.43 0.12 -4.65
CA PHE A 23 8.18 -0.40 -3.51
C PHE A 23 9.40 0.49 -3.30
N TYR A 24 9.61 0.92 -2.06
CA TYR A 24 10.68 1.84 -1.69
C TYR A 24 11.53 1.22 -0.56
N PRO A 25 12.88 1.24 -0.68
CA PRO A 25 13.77 0.62 0.29
C PRO A 25 13.85 1.46 1.56
N TYR A 26 13.03 1.10 2.54
CA TYR A 26 13.05 1.73 3.86
C TYR A 26 13.92 0.92 4.82
N SER A 27 14.56 1.59 5.78
CA SER A 27 15.32 0.93 6.85
C SER A 27 14.42 0.23 7.90
N SER A 28 13.11 0.38 7.80
CA SER A 28 12.09 -0.21 8.67
C SER A 28 10.76 -0.34 7.93
N ILE A 29 9.79 -1.05 8.53
CA ILE A 29 8.45 -1.16 7.96
C ILE A 29 7.75 0.19 8.00
N LYS A 30 7.75 0.87 6.84
CA LYS A 30 7.13 2.17 6.65
C LYS A 30 6.40 2.23 5.32
N HIS A 31 5.21 2.82 5.36
CA HIS A 31 4.43 3.14 4.17
C HIS A 31 4.08 4.62 4.20
N THR A 32 4.17 5.29 3.05
CA THR A 32 3.85 6.72 2.96
C THR A 32 2.91 7.00 1.81
N ILE A 33 2.12 8.05 1.96
CA ILE A 33 1.22 8.56 0.93
C ILE A 33 1.33 10.08 0.88
N ARG A 34 1.33 10.63 -0.33
CA ARG A 34 1.30 12.07 -0.56
C ARG A 34 0.40 12.38 -1.76
N LYS A 35 -0.29 13.51 -1.70
CA LYS A 35 -1.00 14.09 -2.84
C LYS A 35 -0.20 15.28 -3.37
N ARG A 36 0.02 15.34 -4.68
CA ARG A 36 0.70 16.46 -5.34
C ARG A 36 0.15 16.61 -6.75
N ASP A 37 -0.25 17.83 -7.11
CA ASP A 37 -0.73 18.18 -8.47
C ASP A 37 -1.79 17.20 -9.00
N GLY A 38 -2.79 16.88 -8.17
CA GLY A 38 -3.86 15.93 -8.50
C GLY A 38 -3.46 14.45 -8.48
N ASN A 39 -2.17 14.12 -8.37
CA ASN A 39 -1.66 12.75 -8.34
C ASN A 39 -1.49 12.25 -6.90
N ILE A 40 -1.71 10.96 -6.69
CA ILE A 40 -1.47 10.27 -5.42
C ILE A 40 -0.23 9.41 -5.58
N PHE A 41 0.77 9.63 -4.73
CA PHE A 41 1.97 8.81 -4.69
C PHE A 41 1.97 7.98 -3.42
N MET A 42 2.01 6.66 -3.57
CA MET A 42 2.15 5.72 -2.47
C MET A 42 3.51 5.04 -2.52
N ARG A 43 4.19 4.98 -1.39
CA ARG A 43 5.43 4.21 -1.23
C ARG A 43 5.18 3.12 -0.23
N ILE A 44 5.37 1.88 -0.67
CA ILE A 44 5.21 0.69 0.13
C ILE A 44 6.60 0.19 0.50
N SER A 45 6.81 -0.23 1.75
CA SER A 45 8.05 -0.90 2.14
C SER A 45 8.35 -2.07 1.19
N ASP A 46 9.57 -2.13 0.68
CA ASP A 46 10.06 -3.21 -0.18
C ASP A 46 10.02 -4.59 0.51
N LEU A 47 10.03 -4.60 1.85
CA LEU A 47 9.76 -5.79 2.68
C LEU A 47 8.41 -6.46 2.38
N PHE A 48 7.47 -5.73 1.75
CA PHE A 48 6.15 -6.24 1.33
C PHE A 48 6.12 -6.67 -0.15
N GLY A 49 7.28 -6.78 -0.81
CA GLY A 49 7.36 -7.18 -2.23
C GLY A 49 6.73 -8.54 -2.52
N GLU A 50 6.70 -9.43 -1.54
CA GLU A 50 6.09 -10.78 -1.62
C GLU A 50 4.80 -10.90 -0.81
N ALA A 51 4.29 -9.80 -0.25
CA ALA A 51 3.06 -9.83 0.52
C ALA A 51 1.86 -10.23 -0.36
N PRO A 52 0.88 -10.97 0.19
CA PRO A 52 -0.35 -11.27 -0.54
C PRO A 52 -1.04 -10.00 -1.04
N ASN A 53 -1.70 -10.10 -2.20
CA ASN A 53 -2.43 -8.96 -2.80
C ASN A 53 -3.44 -8.34 -1.83
N GLU A 54 -4.09 -9.16 -0.99
CA GLU A 54 -5.04 -8.68 0.01
C GLU A 54 -4.38 -7.75 1.05
N VAL A 55 -3.17 -8.09 1.50
CA VAL A 55 -2.38 -7.25 2.41
C VAL A 55 -1.99 -5.95 1.72
N LEU A 56 -1.50 -6.03 0.48
CA LEU A 56 -1.15 -4.85 -0.31
C LEU A 56 -2.37 -3.93 -0.54
N PHE A 57 -3.55 -4.50 -0.80
CA PHE A 57 -4.81 -3.76 -0.90
C PHE A 57 -5.19 -3.09 0.42
N ALA A 58 -5.09 -3.81 1.54
CA ALA A 58 -5.36 -3.28 2.87
C ALA A 58 -4.45 -2.06 3.15
N ILE A 59 -3.15 -2.16 2.84
CA ILE A 59 -2.22 -1.03 2.98
C ILE A 59 -2.68 0.16 2.13
N GLY A 60 -3.00 -0.06 0.85
CA GLY A 60 -3.46 1.01 -0.05
C GLY A 60 -4.72 1.72 0.49
N ARG A 61 -5.71 0.97 0.97
CA ARG A 61 -6.94 1.51 1.58
C ARG A 61 -6.68 2.26 2.88
N ILE A 62 -5.80 1.74 3.75
CA ILE A 62 -5.37 2.42 4.98
C ILE A 62 -4.72 3.76 4.63
N LEU A 63 -3.81 3.79 3.65
CA LEU A 63 -3.14 5.00 3.21
C LEU A 63 -4.14 6.02 2.65
N LEU A 64 -5.09 5.59 1.81
CA LEU A 64 -6.14 6.47 1.29
C LEU A 64 -7.04 7.01 2.39
N ALA A 65 -7.40 6.20 3.39
CA ALA A 65 -8.18 6.68 4.53
C ALA A 65 -7.41 7.78 5.29
N LYS A 66 -6.12 7.57 5.55
CA LYS A 66 -5.24 8.57 6.17
C LYS A 66 -5.15 9.87 5.35
N LEU A 67 -4.91 9.75 4.03
CA LEU A 67 -4.82 10.92 3.14
C LEU A 67 -6.12 11.73 3.13
N ASN A 68 -7.27 11.04 3.11
CA ASN A 68 -8.59 11.67 3.09
C ASN A 68 -9.12 12.03 4.49
N LYS A 69 -8.31 11.89 5.55
CA LYS A 69 -8.72 12.11 6.95
C LYS A 69 -10.00 11.33 7.34
N LYS A 70 -10.19 10.14 6.76
CA LYS A 70 -11.30 9.23 7.04
C LYS A 70 -10.90 8.18 8.07
N ARG A 71 -11.89 7.57 8.71
CA ARG A 71 -11.68 6.43 9.62
C ARG A 71 -11.10 5.25 8.84
N ILE A 72 -10.08 4.63 9.40
CA ILE A 72 -9.49 3.39 8.86
C ILE A 72 -10.45 2.22 9.10
N SER A 73 -10.66 1.38 8.09
CA SER A 73 -11.43 0.15 8.20
C SER A 73 -10.79 -0.79 9.23
N LYS A 74 -11.60 -1.33 10.15
CA LYS A 74 -11.14 -2.33 11.11
C LYS A 74 -10.65 -3.60 10.40
N THR A 75 -11.30 -3.98 9.30
CA THR A 75 -10.93 -5.14 8.49
C THR A 75 -9.58 -4.95 7.83
N ASP A 76 -9.35 -3.82 7.14
CA ASP A 76 -8.05 -3.57 6.50
C ASP A 76 -6.93 -3.48 7.55
N ARG A 77 -7.21 -2.86 8.71
CA ARG A 77 -6.25 -2.80 9.82
C ARG A 77 -5.89 -4.20 10.34
N LYS A 78 -6.89 -5.05 10.52
CA LYS A 78 -6.70 -6.43 10.98
C LYS A 78 -5.85 -7.24 9.99
N ILE A 79 -6.16 -7.19 8.69
CA ILE A 79 -5.39 -7.87 7.64
C ILE A 79 -3.91 -7.46 7.69
N TYR A 80 -3.65 -6.15 7.82
CA TYR A 80 -2.29 -5.63 7.92
C TYR A 80 -1.57 -6.10 9.19
N ASP A 81 -2.24 -6.05 10.34
CA ASP A 81 -1.65 -6.46 11.62
C ASP A 81 -1.39 -7.97 11.69
N GLU A 82 -2.28 -8.80 11.13
CA GLU A 82 -2.10 -10.26 11.06
C GLU A 82 -0.90 -10.64 10.21
N PHE A 83 -0.68 -9.95 9.08
CA PHE A 83 0.51 -10.17 8.26
C PHE A 83 1.82 -9.71 8.92
N LEU A 84 1.77 -8.71 9.80
CA LEU A 84 2.96 -8.30 10.57
C LEU A 84 3.30 -9.25 11.70
N GLY A 85 2.32 -10.00 12.20
CA GLY A 85 2.50 -10.99 13.27
C GLY A 85 2.85 -12.40 12.78
N SER A 86 2.82 -12.63 11.46
CA SER A 86 3.15 -13.92 10.82
C SER A 86 4.63 -14.11 10.56
#